data_AF-A0A5J5K0V0-F1
#
_entry.id   AF-A0A5J5K0V0-F1
#
_cell.length_a   1.000
_cell.length_b   1.000
_cell.length_c   1.000
_cell.angle_alpha   90.00
_cell.angle_beta   90.00
_cell.angle_gamma   90.00
#
_symmetry.space_group_name_H-M   'P 1'
#
loop_
_entity.id
_entity.type
_entity.pdbx_description
1 polymer ?
#
loop_
_entity_poly.entity_id
_entity_poly.type
_entity_poly.pdbx_seq_one_letter_code
_entity_poly.pdbx_strand_id
1 'polypeptide(L)'
;MTIDAARRAHEIELPELISPPRRLLKHPRLMHYNRLAVLVLVANLVVLAHGLGPGGWWTSGGVDLRALSHAALGNFALGIVIRQQYVINLLFRLATLAPTTWPLRVRWTLAKVYHFGGLHVGGVLAGTLWFLALVGGLTYHAVNGLGGGASAGTVAVSYTLVALLAGMVVTASPPLRSRFHDLFERVHRFGGWTALALFWIQAMLFAGATGEDPATAPSVWILAVITFSIALPWLRLRRVPVVVERPSSHVALVHFDHGVTPFAGSSTAVSRSPLLEWHSFANVPAPGRSGFRLTISRAGDWTGSFIDDLPSHVWVKGITTAGVANVESLFTKVVYVATGSGIGPCLPHLLAAAVPSRLVWSARRHRDTYGDTLVDEILAVQPDAVLWDTAEHGKPDMVRLAYEAYADFGAEAVICISNKQLTWQVVHGLERRGIPAYGAIWDS
;
A
#
# COMPACT_ATOMS: atom_id res chain seq x y z
N MET A 1 -27.66 -14.08 18.39
CA MET A 1 -27.56 -15.34 17.61
C MET A 1 -26.14 -15.92 17.72
N THR A 2 -25.61 -16.10 18.93
CA THR A 2 -24.16 -16.31 19.19
C THR A 2 -23.75 -17.80 19.30
N ILE A 3 -24.56 -18.64 19.94
CA ILE A 3 -24.24 -20.07 20.14
C ILE A 3 -24.38 -20.89 18.84
N ASP A 4 -25.34 -20.52 18.00
CA ASP A 4 -25.75 -21.29 16.83
C ASP A 4 -24.76 -21.17 15.65
N ALA A 5 -24.07 -20.03 15.53
CA ALA A 5 -23.02 -19.81 14.53
C ALA A 5 -21.72 -20.58 14.85
N ALA A 6 -21.33 -20.67 16.12
CA ALA A 6 -20.13 -21.40 16.53
C ALA A 6 -20.23 -22.90 16.28
N ARG A 7 -21.43 -23.45 16.48
CA ARG A 7 -21.75 -24.86 16.25
C ARG A 7 -21.88 -25.18 14.75
N ARG A 8 -22.58 -24.35 13.96
CA ARG A 8 -22.70 -24.52 12.50
C ARG A 8 -21.36 -24.40 11.76
N ALA A 9 -20.47 -23.49 12.18
CA ALA A 9 -19.14 -23.35 11.58
C ALA A 9 -18.31 -24.64 11.67
N HIS A 10 -18.55 -25.52 12.65
CA HIS A 10 -17.85 -26.81 12.75
C HIS A 10 -18.40 -27.90 11.81
N GLU A 11 -19.61 -27.71 11.25
CA GLU A 11 -20.30 -28.71 10.44
C GLU A 11 -20.18 -28.45 8.92
N ILE A 12 -19.98 -27.20 8.49
CA ILE A 12 -19.93 -26.85 7.05
C ILE A 12 -18.67 -27.35 6.36
N GLU A 13 -18.80 -28.26 5.39
CA GLU A 13 -17.67 -28.72 4.59
C GLU A 13 -17.19 -27.61 3.63
N LEU A 14 -15.88 -27.38 3.59
CA LEU A 14 -15.28 -26.41 2.68
C LEU A 14 -15.25 -26.95 1.25
N PRO A 15 -15.40 -26.11 0.21
CA PRO A 15 -15.29 -26.55 -1.16
C PRO A 15 -13.95 -27.22 -1.45
N GLU A 16 -13.97 -28.12 -2.42
CA GLU A 16 -12.77 -28.75 -2.94
C GLU A 16 -11.76 -27.71 -3.47
N LEU A 17 -10.50 -28.13 -3.46
CA LEU A 17 -9.42 -27.30 -3.97
C LEU A 17 -9.46 -27.24 -5.50
N ILE A 18 -9.19 -26.06 -6.05
CA ILE A 18 -9.00 -25.93 -7.50
C ILE A 18 -7.76 -26.69 -7.98
N SER A 19 -7.71 -26.94 -9.29
CA SER A 19 -6.61 -27.64 -9.98
C SER A 19 -5.22 -27.13 -9.53
N PRO A 20 -4.21 -28.02 -9.38
CA PRO A 20 -2.86 -27.67 -8.95
C PRO A 20 -2.21 -26.44 -9.63
N PRO A 21 -2.25 -26.26 -10.97
CA PRO A 21 -1.60 -25.11 -11.62
C PRO A 21 -2.29 -23.78 -11.25
N ARG A 22 -3.62 -23.76 -11.19
CA ARG A 22 -4.37 -22.58 -10.75
C ARG A 22 -4.12 -22.27 -9.29
N ARG A 23 -3.96 -23.30 -8.44
CA ARG A 23 -3.65 -23.15 -7.02
C ARG A 23 -2.26 -22.57 -6.78
N LEU A 24 -1.27 -22.95 -7.59
CA LEU A 24 0.07 -22.37 -7.53
C LEU A 24 0.01 -20.85 -7.72
N LEU A 25 -0.81 -20.38 -8.66
CA LEU A 25 -1.04 -18.96 -8.90
C LEU A 25 -1.75 -18.21 -7.76
N LYS A 26 -2.29 -18.91 -6.75
CA LYS A 26 -2.90 -18.31 -5.55
C LYS A 26 -2.00 -18.39 -4.32
N HIS A 27 -0.79 -18.94 -4.46
CA HIS A 27 0.16 -19.03 -3.36
C HIS A 27 0.67 -17.62 -2.97
N PRO A 28 0.87 -17.30 -1.68
CA PRO A 28 1.35 -15.98 -1.24
C PRO A 28 2.65 -15.54 -1.92
N ARG A 29 3.57 -16.46 -2.22
CA ARG A 29 4.81 -16.15 -2.97
C ARG A 29 4.58 -15.71 -4.42
N LEU A 30 3.46 -16.10 -5.02
CA LEU A 30 3.09 -15.76 -6.40
C LEU A 30 1.88 -14.81 -6.44
N MET A 31 1.63 -14.08 -5.35
CA MET A 31 0.63 -13.02 -5.30
C MET A 31 0.91 -11.93 -6.35
N HIS A 32 -0.12 -11.18 -6.73
CA HIS A 32 -0.03 -10.17 -7.80
C HIS A 32 1.07 -9.14 -7.53
N TYR A 33 1.29 -8.76 -6.28
CA TYR A 33 2.41 -7.89 -5.87
C TYR A 33 3.76 -8.42 -6.37
N ASN A 34 4.10 -9.68 -6.08
CA ASN A 34 5.37 -10.26 -6.50
C ASN A 34 5.45 -10.43 -8.02
N ARG A 35 4.31 -10.72 -8.67
CA ARG A 35 4.27 -10.79 -10.14
C ARG A 35 4.55 -9.46 -10.80
N LEU A 36 4.00 -8.37 -10.28
CA LEU A 36 4.26 -7.03 -10.79
C LEU A 36 5.74 -6.66 -10.60
N ALA A 37 6.34 -7.00 -9.46
CA ALA A 37 7.77 -6.80 -9.25
C ALA A 37 8.61 -7.59 -10.26
N VAL A 38 8.32 -8.89 -10.44
CA VAL A 38 9.00 -9.75 -11.43
C VAL A 38 8.79 -9.24 -12.85
N LEU A 39 7.59 -8.76 -13.20
CA LEU A 39 7.31 -8.20 -14.52
C LEU A 39 8.22 -7.01 -14.82
N VAL A 40 8.41 -6.10 -13.87
CA VAL A 40 9.34 -4.97 -14.03
C VAL A 40 10.78 -5.47 -14.21
N LEU A 41 11.21 -6.46 -13.43
CA LEU A 41 12.56 -7.04 -13.57
C LEU A 41 12.76 -7.72 -14.93
N VAL A 42 11.76 -8.48 -15.42
CA VAL A 42 11.80 -9.13 -16.74
C VAL A 42 11.86 -8.09 -17.85
N ALA A 43 11.07 -7.01 -17.77
CA ALA A 43 11.15 -5.92 -18.74
C ALA A 43 12.55 -5.30 -18.77
N ASN A 44 13.20 -5.14 -17.61
CA ASN A 44 14.57 -4.65 -17.53
C ASN A 44 15.62 -5.64 -18.07
N LEU A 45 15.39 -6.95 -17.96
CA LEU A 45 16.24 -7.95 -18.61
C LEU A 45 16.17 -7.86 -20.13
N VAL A 46 15.00 -7.52 -20.70
CA VAL A 46 14.86 -7.25 -22.14
C VAL A 46 15.66 -6.00 -22.53
N VAL A 47 15.59 -4.93 -21.74
CA VAL A 47 16.40 -3.71 -21.96
C VAL A 47 17.89 -4.02 -21.86
N LEU A 48 18.31 -4.85 -20.89
CA LEU A 48 19.69 -5.30 -20.76
C LEU A 48 20.15 -6.12 -21.98
N ALA A 49 19.34 -7.07 -22.45
CA ALA A 49 19.64 -7.84 -23.64
C ALA A 49 19.78 -6.95 -24.89
N HIS A 50 18.95 -5.92 -25.00
CA HIS A 50 19.09 -4.92 -26.06
C HIS A 50 20.41 -4.15 -25.91
N GLY A 51 20.73 -3.63 -24.72
CA GLY A 51 21.96 -2.89 -24.46
C GLY A 51 23.25 -3.70 -24.69
N LEU A 52 23.25 -5.00 -24.36
CA LEU A 52 24.37 -5.91 -24.61
C LEU A 52 24.51 -6.32 -26.09
N GLY A 53 23.43 -6.23 -26.86
CA GLY A 53 23.40 -6.63 -28.26
C GLY A 53 23.21 -5.41 -29.19
N PRO A 54 22.06 -5.26 -29.86
CA PRO A 54 21.86 -4.23 -30.88
C PRO A 54 22.06 -2.79 -30.41
N GLY A 55 21.82 -2.51 -29.12
CA GLY A 55 21.98 -1.19 -28.53
C GLY A 55 23.45 -0.80 -28.32
N GLY A 56 24.37 -1.76 -28.24
CA GLY A 56 25.81 -1.49 -28.14
C GLY A 56 26.21 -0.62 -26.94
N TRP A 57 25.56 -0.76 -25.79
CA TRP A 57 25.83 0.08 -24.61
C TRP A 57 27.18 -0.21 -23.97
N TRP A 58 27.78 -1.36 -24.27
CA TRP A 58 29.13 -1.72 -23.86
C TRP A 58 29.95 -2.06 -25.09
N THR A 59 30.96 -1.25 -25.39
CA THR A 59 31.87 -1.45 -26.51
C THR A 59 33.32 -1.36 -26.03
N SER A 60 34.27 -1.73 -26.89
CA SER A 60 35.69 -1.48 -26.63
C SER A 60 36.03 0.01 -26.50
N GLY A 61 35.18 0.90 -27.03
CA GLY A 61 35.37 2.35 -26.98
C GLY A 61 34.79 3.02 -25.73
N GLY A 62 34.04 2.28 -24.90
CA GLY A 62 33.40 2.84 -23.71
C GLY A 62 32.02 2.26 -23.41
N VAL A 63 31.38 2.86 -22.43
CA VAL A 63 30.04 2.52 -21.94
C VAL A 63 29.09 3.67 -22.24
N ASP A 64 27.86 3.37 -22.68
CA ASP A 64 26.82 4.38 -22.87
C ASP A 64 26.24 4.82 -21.52
N LEU A 65 26.87 5.82 -20.93
CA LEU A 65 26.47 6.37 -19.63
C LEU A 65 25.08 7.03 -19.66
N ARG A 66 24.65 7.56 -20.82
CA ARG A 66 23.32 8.18 -20.96
C ARG A 66 22.23 7.12 -20.91
N ALA A 67 22.40 6.03 -21.65
CA ALA A 67 21.44 4.93 -21.64
C ALA A 67 21.27 4.31 -20.25
N LEU A 68 22.37 4.08 -19.53
CA LEU A 68 22.33 3.58 -18.15
C LEU A 68 21.64 4.55 -17.18
N SER A 69 21.91 5.86 -17.33
CA SER A 69 21.24 6.91 -16.55
C SER A 69 19.73 6.95 -16.79
N HIS A 70 19.30 6.89 -18.05
CA HIS A 70 17.88 6.86 -18.40
C HIS A 70 17.19 5.59 -17.89
N ALA A 71 17.84 4.42 -18.00
CA ALA A 71 17.31 3.17 -17.45
C ALA A 71 17.14 3.25 -15.93
N ALA A 72 18.11 3.81 -15.20
CA ALA A 72 18.02 4.01 -13.75
C ALA A 72 16.87 4.97 -13.38
N LEU A 73 16.86 6.16 -13.98
CA LEU A 73 15.85 7.19 -13.68
C LEU A 73 14.43 6.77 -14.06
N GLY A 74 14.24 6.08 -15.20
CA GLY A 74 12.93 5.58 -15.60
C GLY A 74 12.35 4.58 -14.59
N ASN A 75 13.20 3.69 -14.06
CA ASN A 75 12.79 2.73 -13.04
C ASN A 75 12.51 3.39 -11.69
N PHE A 76 13.31 4.37 -11.26
CA PHE A 76 13.00 5.16 -10.06
C PHE A 76 11.72 5.99 -10.24
N ALA A 77 11.49 6.56 -11.41
CA ALA A 77 10.25 7.27 -11.73
C ALA A 77 9.03 6.37 -11.59
N LEU A 78 9.04 5.17 -12.20
CA LEU A 78 8.00 4.17 -12.01
C LEU A 78 7.83 3.84 -10.52
N GLY A 79 8.94 3.58 -9.83
CA GLY A 79 8.96 3.23 -8.43
C GLY A 79 8.27 4.27 -7.54
N ILE A 80 8.51 5.56 -7.80
CA ILE A 80 8.02 6.66 -6.97
C ILE A 80 6.61 7.09 -7.38
N VAL A 81 6.36 7.27 -8.69
CA VAL A 81 5.08 7.79 -9.20
C VAL A 81 3.93 6.81 -8.92
N ILE A 82 4.17 5.50 -8.96
CA ILE A 82 3.12 4.52 -8.66
C ILE A 82 2.60 4.59 -7.21
N ARG A 83 3.40 5.17 -6.30
CA ARG A 83 3.02 5.37 -4.89
C ARG A 83 2.35 6.72 -4.65
N GLN A 84 2.17 7.54 -5.70
CA GLN A 84 1.51 8.84 -5.55
C GLN A 84 0.00 8.69 -5.40
N GLN A 85 -0.59 9.39 -4.45
CA GLN A 85 -2.00 9.34 -4.07
C GLN A 85 -2.95 9.58 -5.25
N TYR A 86 -2.64 10.54 -6.14
CA TYR A 86 -3.42 10.78 -7.36
C TYR A 86 -3.36 9.61 -8.34
N VAL A 87 -2.18 9.00 -8.50
CA VAL A 87 -1.99 7.83 -9.36
C VAL A 87 -2.72 6.63 -8.78
N ILE A 88 -2.60 6.39 -7.48
CA ILE A 88 -3.32 5.33 -6.79
C ILE A 88 -4.83 5.51 -6.97
N ASN A 89 -5.37 6.70 -6.71
CA ASN A 89 -6.80 6.98 -6.90
C ASN A 89 -7.24 6.80 -8.35
N LEU A 90 -6.41 7.19 -9.33
CA LEU A 90 -6.68 6.95 -10.75
C LEU A 90 -6.73 5.45 -11.05
N LEU A 91 -5.78 4.65 -10.55
CA LEU A 91 -5.76 3.20 -10.75
C LEU A 91 -7.01 2.54 -10.17
N PHE A 92 -7.38 2.89 -8.93
CA PHE A 92 -8.61 2.38 -8.32
C PHE A 92 -9.83 2.79 -9.12
N ARG A 93 -9.95 4.07 -9.50
CA ARG A 93 -11.06 4.56 -10.33
C ARG A 93 -11.16 3.76 -11.63
N LEU A 94 -10.05 3.58 -12.35
CA LEU A 94 -10.05 2.81 -13.60
C LEU A 94 -10.44 1.35 -13.37
N ALA A 95 -9.94 0.73 -12.30
CA ALA A 95 -10.26 -0.64 -11.97
C ALA A 95 -11.74 -0.83 -11.60
N THR A 96 -12.34 0.11 -10.85
CA THR A 96 -13.73 0.05 -10.36
C THR A 96 -14.77 0.60 -11.34
N LEU A 97 -14.36 1.11 -12.51
CA LEU A 97 -15.29 1.44 -13.61
C LEU A 97 -15.92 0.21 -14.26
N ALA A 98 -15.36 -0.99 -14.05
CA ALA A 98 -15.90 -2.21 -14.63
C ALA A 98 -17.29 -2.53 -14.02
N PRO A 99 -18.33 -2.73 -14.84
CA PRO A 99 -19.66 -3.00 -14.33
C PRO A 99 -19.75 -4.41 -13.72
N THR A 100 -20.67 -4.59 -12.78
CA THR A 100 -20.92 -5.88 -12.11
C THR A 100 -21.40 -6.97 -13.06
N THR A 101 -21.88 -6.60 -14.26
CA THR A 101 -22.30 -7.52 -15.33
C THR A 101 -21.13 -8.21 -16.03
N TRP A 102 -19.90 -7.71 -15.90
CA TRP A 102 -18.74 -8.38 -16.46
C TRP A 102 -18.47 -9.73 -15.79
N PRO A 103 -17.84 -10.69 -16.49
CA PRO A 103 -17.53 -11.99 -15.91
C PRO A 103 -16.76 -11.86 -14.60
N LEU A 104 -17.16 -12.62 -13.57
CA LEU A 104 -16.55 -12.55 -12.23
C LEU A 104 -15.03 -12.71 -12.27
N ARG A 105 -14.48 -13.49 -13.20
CA ARG A 105 -13.03 -13.65 -13.37
C ARG A 105 -12.31 -12.33 -13.70
N VAL A 106 -12.93 -11.48 -14.51
CA VAL A 106 -12.36 -10.17 -14.89
C VAL A 106 -12.41 -9.23 -13.69
N ARG A 107 -13.57 -9.12 -13.04
CA ARG A 107 -13.76 -8.34 -11.81
C ARG A 107 -12.84 -8.80 -10.70
N TRP A 108 -12.62 -10.11 -10.58
CA TRP A 108 -11.70 -10.70 -9.62
C TRP A 108 -10.28 -10.17 -9.81
N THR A 109 -9.78 -10.19 -11.04
CA THR A 109 -8.44 -9.67 -11.38
C THR A 109 -8.36 -8.16 -11.21
N LEU A 110 -9.35 -7.38 -11.65
CA LEU A 110 -9.37 -5.92 -11.49
C LEU A 110 -9.32 -5.50 -10.02
N ALA A 111 -10.05 -6.22 -9.15
CA ALA A 111 -10.02 -6.01 -7.71
C ALA A 111 -8.64 -6.28 -7.07
N LYS A 112 -7.63 -6.79 -7.80
CA LYS A 112 -6.23 -6.89 -7.34
C LYS A 112 -5.41 -5.61 -7.58
N VAL A 113 -6.05 -4.51 -7.97
CA VAL A 113 -5.41 -3.19 -8.20
C VAL A 113 -4.53 -2.72 -7.04
N TYR A 114 -4.92 -3.03 -5.79
CA TYR A 114 -4.17 -2.66 -4.58
C TYR A 114 -2.79 -3.34 -4.44
N HIS A 115 -2.40 -4.23 -5.37
CA HIS A 115 -1.06 -4.83 -5.43
C HIS A 115 -0.02 -3.95 -6.14
N PHE A 116 -0.35 -2.69 -6.48
CA PHE A 116 0.53 -1.75 -7.20
C PHE A 116 1.91 -1.55 -6.54
N GLY A 117 2.06 -1.79 -5.23
CA GLY A 117 3.37 -1.76 -4.56
C GLY A 117 4.40 -2.74 -5.13
N GLY A 118 3.97 -3.77 -5.88
CA GLY A 118 4.86 -4.62 -6.66
C GLY A 118 5.65 -3.85 -7.73
N LEU A 119 5.01 -2.90 -8.41
CA LEU A 119 5.67 -2.01 -9.36
C LEU A 119 6.68 -1.09 -8.66
N HIS A 120 6.36 -0.63 -7.45
CA HIS A 120 7.27 0.16 -6.63
C HIS A 120 8.57 -0.61 -6.35
N VAL A 121 8.45 -1.82 -5.77
CA VAL A 121 9.62 -2.65 -5.45
C VAL A 121 10.39 -3.06 -6.70
N GLY A 122 9.71 -3.48 -7.76
CA GLY A 122 10.35 -3.81 -9.03
C GLY A 122 11.14 -2.64 -9.61
N GLY A 123 10.54 -1.44 -9.61
CA GLY A 123 11.17 -0.21 -10.10
C GLY A 123 12.36 0.22 -9.24
N VAL A 124 12.25 0.22 -7.91
CA VAL A 124 13.37 0.62 -7.04
C VAL A 124 14.54 -0.37 -7.13
N LEU A 125 14.27 -1.68 -7.19
CA LEU A 125 15.32 -2.69 -7.35
C LEU A 125 16.02 -2.55 -8.71
N ALA A 126 15.25 -2.50 -9.80
CA ALA A 126 15.81 -2.33 -11.14
C ALA A 126 16.57 -1.01 -11.28
N GLY A 127 16.02 0.10 -10.77
CA GLY A 127 16.64 1.42 -10.78
C GLY A 127 17.96 1.42 -10.03
N THR A 128 18.02 0.74 -8.87
CA THR A 128 19.26 0.60 -8.09
C THR A 128 20.31 -0.23 -8.86
N LEU A 129 19.92 -1.33 -9.50
CA LEU A 129 20.83 -2.15 -10.31
C LEU A 129 21.38 -1.39 -11.53
N TRP A 130 20.52 -0.66 -12.24
CA TRP A 130 20.96 0.20 -13.34
C TRP A 130 21.85 1.35 -12.88
N PHE A 131 21.55 1.92 -11.71
CA PHE A 131 22.39 2.96 -11.13
C PHE A 131 23.77 2.42 -10.74
N LEU A 132 23.85 1.20 -10.21
CA LEU A 132 25.15 0.53 -9.97
C LEU A 132 25.92 0.31 -11.27
N ALA A 133 25.24 -0.10 -12.35
CA ALA A 133 25.86 -0.22 -13.67
C ALA A 133 26.36 1.14 -14.18
N LEU A 134 25.58 2.22 -14.00
CA LEU A 134 25.99 3.59 -14.33
C LEU A 134 27.24 3.99 -13.55
N VAL A 135 27.28 3.76 -12.23
CA VAL A 135 28.46 4.08 -11.40
C VAL A 135 29.68 3.28 -11.88
N GLY A 136 29.51 1.99 -12.22
CA GLY A 136 30.58 1.19 -12.82
C GLY A 136 31.10 1.78 -14.14
N GLY A 137 30.19 2.22 -15.02
CA GLY A 137 30.54 2.91 -16.26
C GLY A 137 31.26 4.23 -16.03
N LEU A 138 30.77 5.07 -15.10
CA LEU A 138 31.39 6.33 -14.73
C LEU A 138 32.81 6.11 -14.21
N THR A 139 33.02 5.10 -13.35
CA THR A 139 34.34 4.75 -12.85
C THR A 139 35.25 4.26 -13.96
N TYR A 140 34.75 3.42 -14.88
CA TYR A 140 35.52 2.98 -16.05
C TYR A 140 35.98 4.15 -16.91
N HIS A 141 35.08 5.10 -17.20
CA HIS A 141 35.41 6.31 -17.97
C HIS A 141 36.41 7.21 -17.25
N ALA A 142 36.27 7.39 -15.94
CA ALA A 142 37.16 8.21 -15.14
C ALA A 142 38.59 7.64 -15.09
N VAL A 143 38.73 6.33 -14.89
CA VAL A 143 40.04 5.67 -14.81
C VAL A 143 40.76 5.64 -16.17
N ASN A 144 40.02 5.49 -17.27
CA ASN A 144 40.58 5.40 -18.61
C ASN A 144 40.62 6.75 -19.36
N GLY A 145 40.22 7.85 -18.72
CA GLY A 145 40.23 9.18 -19.33
C GLY A 145 39.29 9.36 -20.52
N LEU A 146 38.18 8.60 -20.58
CA LEU A 146 37.27 8.56 -21.74
C LEU A 146 36.23 9.71 -21.77
N GLY A 147 36.22 10.58 -20.75
CA GLY A 147 35.26 11.68 -20.65
C GLY A 147 33.81 11.21 -20.53
N GLY A 148 32.87 11.92 -21.17
CA GLY A 148 31.46 11.50 -21.23
C GLY A 148 30.64 11.72 -19.96
N GLY A 149 30.98 12.72 -19.15
CA GLY A 149 30.25 13.03 -17.91
C GLY A 149 30.88 12.48 -16.62
N ALA A 150 31.96 11.68 -16.74
CA ALA A 150 32.69 11.07 -15.64
C ALA A 150 33.66 12.02 -14.91
N SER A 151 33.21 13.22 -14.55
CA SER A 151 33.99 14.14 -13.72
C SER A 151 34.18 13.57 -12.31
N ALA A 152 35.25 13.99 -11.61
CA ALA A 152 35.50 13.58 -10.23
C ALA A 152 34.30 13.89 -9.30
N GLY A 153 33.63 15.03 -9.52
CA GLY A 153 32.41 15.40 -8.81
C GLY A 153 31.25 14.44 -9.09
N THR A 154 31.00 14.11 -10.37
CA THR A 154 29.94 13.17 -10.76
C THR A 154 30.16 11.80 -10.12
N VAL A 155 31.39 11.29 -10.15
CA VAL A 155 31.76 9.99 -9.56
C VAL A 155 31.57 10.00 -8.04
N ALA A 156 32.06 11.03 -7.34
CA ALA A 156 31.94 11.14 -5.89
C ALA A 156 30.49 11.20 -5.41
N VAL A 157 29.64 12.01 -6.08
CA VAL A 157 28.21 12.08 -5.78
C VAL A 157 27.52 10.74 -6.06
N SER A 158 27.92 10.04 -7.13
CA SER A 158 27.35 8.74 -7.49
C SER A 158 27.66 7.66 -6.46
N TYR A 159 28.88 7.58 -5.94
CA TYR A 159 29.21 6.65 -4.84
C TYR A 159 28.49 7.00 -3.54
N THR A 160 28.30 8.30 -3.25
CA THR A 160 27.50 8.74 -2.10
C THR A 160 26.04 8.29 -2.23
N LEU A 161 25.45 8.42 -3.42
CA LEU A 161 24.13 7.89 -3.74
C LEU A 161 24.06 6.37 -3.56
N VAL A 162 25.05 5.62 -4.04
CA VAL A 162 25.10 4.15 -3.86
C VAL A 162 25.08 3.78 -2.38
N ALA A 163 25.90 4.42 -1.55
CA ALA A 163 25.94 4.15 -0.11
C ALA A 163 24.58 4.45 0.55
N LEU A 164 23.95 5.56 0.19
CA LEU A 164 22.64 5.96 0.70
C LEU A 164 21.53 4.99 0.28
N LEU A 165 21.47 4.65 -1.02
CA LEU A 165 20.49 3.70 -1.56
C LEU A 165 20.67 2.31 -0.94
N ALA A 166 21.91 1.85 -0.74
CA ALA A 166 22.18 0.58 -0.06
C ALA A 166 21.60 0.58 1.37
N GLY A 167 21.82 1.66 2.14
CA GLY A 167 21.22 1.82 3.47
C GLY A 167 19.69 1.80 3.45
N MET A 168 19.08 2.47 2.46
CA MET A 168 17.63 2.45 2.27
C MET A 168 17.10 1.04 1.90
N VAL A 169 17.77 0.31 1.01
CA VAL A 169 17.38 -1.06 0.61
C VAL A 169 17.52 -2.03 1.79
N VAL A 170 18.61 -1.95 2.55
CA VAL A 170 18.84 -2.80 3.73
C VAL A 170 17.72 -2.58 4.76
N THR A 171 17.45 -1.34 5.13
CA THR A 171 16.40 -1.02 6.11
C THR A 171 14.98 -1.33 5.61
N ALA A 172 14.74 -1.25 4.30
CA ALA A 172 13.47 -1.64 3.67
C ALA A 172 13.26 -3.15 3.56
N SER A 173 14.30 -3.97 3.77
CA SER A 173 14.17 -5.42 3.70
C SER A 173 13.10 -5.93 4.68
N PRO A 174 12.26 -6.91 4.30
CA PRO A 174 11.15 -7.37 5.14
C PRO A 174 11.49 -7.70 6.60
N PRO A 175 12.59 -8.41 6.93
CA PRO A 175 12.89 -8.72 8.32
C PRO A 175 13.26 -7.46 9.12
N LEU A 176 14.11 -6.59 8.57
CA LEU A 176 14.54 -5.37 9.25
C LEU A 176 13.40 -4.35 9.37
N ARG A 177 12.63 -4.14 8.30
CA ARG A 177 11.46 -3.24 8.32
C ARG A 177 10.43 -3.65 9.37
N SER A 178 10.17 -4.95 9.52
CA SER A 178 9.21 -5.44 10.51
C SER A 178 9.71 -5.31 11.95
N ARG A 179 11.02 -5.43 12.18
CA ARG A 179 11.63 -5.37 13.51
C ARG A 179 11.97 -3.96 13.96
N PHE A 180 12.41 -3.11 13.03
CA PHE A 180 12.89 -1.74 13.26
C PHE A 180 12.10 -0.76 12.41
N HIS A 181 10.78 -0.77 12.55
CA HIS A 181 9.86 0.01 11.73
C HIS A 181 10.15 1.52 11.75
N ASP A 182 10.37 2.10 12.93
CA ASP A 182 10.66 3.53 13.07
C ASP A 182 11.98 3.93 12.42
N LEU A 183 13.00 3.06 12.50
CA LEU A 183 14.29 3.29 11.83
C LEU A 183 14.10 3.27 10.32
N PHE A 184 13.37 2.27 9.80
CA PHE A 184 13.00 2.20 8.39
C PHE A 184 12.28 3.48 7.96
N GLU A 185 11.24 3.93 8.67
CA GLU A 185 10.49 5.13 8.30
C GLU A 185 11.38 6.38 8.22
N ARG A 186 12.26 6.57 9.21
CA ARG A 186 13.18 7.72 9.25
C ARG A 186 14.20 7.65 8.11
N VAL A 187 14.84 6.50 7.92
CA VAL A 187 15.84 6.31 6.85
C VAL A 187 15.19 6.48 5.48
N HIS A 188 14.01 5.92 5.25
CA HIS A 188 13.32 6.07 3.97
C HIS A 188 12.88 7.52 3.70
N ARG A 189 12.42 8.24 4.73
CA ARG A 189 11.99 9.64 4.59
C ARG A 189 13.18 10.58 4.35
N PHE A 190 14.12 10.64 5.28
CA PHE A 190 15.24 11.57 5.20
C PHE A 190 16.22 11.14 4.12
N GLY A 191 16.49 9.83 4.01
CA GLY A 191 17.30 9.28 2.92
C GLY A 191 16.67 9.52 1.55
N GLY A 192 15.33 9.45 1.43
CA GLY A 192 14.64 9.77 0.18
C GLY A 192 14.84 11.22 -0.28
N TRP A 193 14.70 12.19 0.63
CA TRP A 193 14.95 13.60 0.32
C TRP A 193 16.43 13.88 0.00
N THR A 194 17.35 13.30 0.77
CA THR A 194 18.79 13.41 0.51
C THR A 194 19.15 12.79 -0.84
N ALA A 195 18.62 11.61 -1.16
CA ALA A 195 18.83 10.96 -2.45
C ALA A 195 18.30 11.83 -3.60
N LEU A 196 17.11 12.42 -3.44
CA LEU A 196 16.54 13.31 -4.44
C LEU A 196 17.45 14.53 -4.71
N ALA A 197 17.96 15.17 -3.66
CA ALA A 197 18.89 16.29 -3.79
C ALA A 197 20.20 15.87 -4.48
N LEU A 198 20.75 14.72 -4.09
CA LEU A 198 21.98 14.18 -4.71
C LEU A 198 21.77 13.78 -6.17
N PHE A 199 20.61 13.23 -6.54
CA PHE A 199 20.27 12.94 -7.94
C PHE A 199 20.17 14.22 -8.78
N TRP A 200 19.60 15.30 -8.24
CA TRP A 200 19.62 16.61 -8.90
C TRP A 200 21.05 17.12 -9.12
N ILE A 201 21.89 17.07 -8.10
CA ILE A 201 23.30 17.45 -8.20
C ILE A 201 24.01 16.60 -9.25
N GLN A 202 23.83 15.28 -9.21
CA GLN A 202 24.43 14.34 -10.16
C GLN A 202 23.98 14.64 -11.60
N ALA A 203 22.70 14.90 -11.83
CA ALA A 203 22.17 15.22 -13.16
C ALA A 203 22.74 16.54 -13.69
N MET A 204 22.85 17.58 -12.86
CA MET A 204 23.45 18.86 -13.25
C MET A 204 24.95 18.73 -13.56
N LEU A 205 25.69 17.98 -12.73
CA LEU A 205 27.12 17.70 -12.98
C LEU A 205 27.32 16.91 -14.27
N PHE A 206 26.47 15.92 -14.52
CA PHE A 206 26.52 15.11 -15.74
C PHE A 206 26.16 15.92 -16.99
N ALA A 207 25.12 16.76 -16.94
CA ALA A 207 24.74 17.65 -18.03
C ALA A 207 25.86 18.65 -18.35
N GLY A 208 26.41 19.32 -17.33
CA GLY A 208 27.52 20.26 -17.51
C GLY A 208 28.79 19.59 -18.08
N ALA A 209 29.11 18.38 -17.62
CA ALA A 209 30.28 17.64 -18.11
C ALA A 209 30.09 17.04 -19.52
N THR A 210 28.86 16.94 -20.03
CA THR A 210 28.56 16.46 -21.39
C THR A 210 28.15 17.59 -22.35
N GLY A 211 28.10 18.84 -21.87
CA GLY A 211 27.62 19.99 -22.65
C GLY A 211 26.14 19.91 -23.01
N GLU A 212 25.36 19.08 -22.32
CA GLU A 212 23.92 18.94 -22.53
C GLU A 212 23.18 20.12 -21.88
N ASP A 213 22.25 20.74 -22.60
CA ASP A 213 21.41 21.81 -22.06
C ASP A 213 20.42 21.23 -21.04
N PRO A 214 20.49 21.64 -19.75
CA PRO A 214 19.58 21.17 -18.71
C PRO A 214 18.10 21.39 -19.03
N ALA A 215 17.76 22.41 -19.84
CA ALA A 215 16.38 22.69 -20.21
C ALA A 215 15.77 21.64 -21.15
N THR A 216 16.61 20.89 -21.88
CA THR A 216 16.17 19.86 -22.83
C THR A 216 16.54 18.44 -22.38
N ALA A 217 17.40 18.31 -21.37
CA ALA A 217 17.86 17.04 -20.82
C ALA A 217 16.69 16.19 -20.26
N PRO A 218 16.45 14.96 -20.77
CA PRO A 218 15.39 14.09 -20.29
C PRO A 218 15.50 13.77 -18.79
N SER A 219 16.72 13.62 -18.28
CA SER A 219 17.01 13.35 -16.86
C SER A 219 16.45 14.44 -15.94
N VAL A 220 16.54 15.71 -16.36
CA VAL A 220 16.04 16.87 -15.61
C VAL A 220 14.53 16.87 -15.51
N TRP A 221 13.85 16.62 -16.62
CA TRP A 221 12.38 16.55 -16.64
C TRP A 221 11.84 15.36 -15.85
N ILE A 222 12.48 14.19 -15.93
CA ILE A 222 12.13 13.03 -15.11
C ILE A 222 12.30 13.35 -13.62
N LEU A 223 13.41 13.98 -13.23
CA LEU A 223 13.65 14.40 -11.83
C LEU A 223 12.67 15.48 -11.37
N ALA A 224 12.25 16.39 -12.25
CA ALA A 224 11.21 17.36 -11.95
C ALA A 224 9.85 16.69 -11.66
N VAL A 225 9.47 15.70 -12.47
CA VAL A 225 8.24 14.90 -12.24
C VAL A 225 8.33 14.13 -10.93
N ILE A 226 9.46 13.48 -10.64
CA ILE A 226 9.69 12.77 -9.37
C ILE A 226 9.59 13.74 -8.19
N THR A 227 10.26 14.88 -8.28
CA THR A 227 10.27 15.91 -7.23
C THR A 227 8.87 16.44 -6.97
N PHE A 228 8.15 16.81 -8.02
CA PHE A 228 6.76 17.26 -7.91
C PHE A 228 5.88 16.19 -7.27
N SER A 229 6.01 14.93 -7.70
CA SER A 229 5.27 13.80 -7.13
C SER A 229 5.51 13.65 -5.62
N ILE A 230 6.76 13.71 -5.16
CA ILE A 230 7.11 13.59 -3.74
C ILE A 230 6.67 14.83 -2.95
N ALA A 231 6.81 16.03 -3.51
CA ALA A 231 6.51 17.29 -2.82
C ALA A 231 5.01 17.57 -2.70
N LEU A 232 4.20 17.12 -3.67
CA LEU A 232 2.78 17.49 -3.77
C LEU A 232 1.95 17.19 -2.51
N PRO A 233 2.11 16.06 -1.79
CA PRO A 233 1.41 15.84 -0.53
C PRO A 233 1.80 16.85 0.56
N TRP A 234 3.06 17.30 0.58
CA TRP A 234 3.58 18.26 1.57
C TRP A 234 3.08 19.67 1.32
N LEU A 235 2.82 20.05 0.06
CA LEU A 235 2.15 21.32 -0.27
C LEU A 235 0.73 21.40 0.31
N ARG A 236 0.16 20.26 0.71
CA ARG A 236 -1.15 20.14 1.36
C ARG A 236 -1.05 19.82 2.86
N LEU A 237 0.12 19.96 3.46
CA LEU A 237 0.31 19.77 4.90
C LEU A 237 -0.49 20.82 5.68
N ARG A 238 -1.36 20.38 6.58
CA ARG A 238 -2.19 21.26 7.42
C ARG A 238 -2.30 20.70 8.82
N ARG A 239 -2.33 21.59 9.81
CA ARG A 239 -2.73 21.26 11.17
C ARG A 239 -4.23 21.54 11.29
N VAL A 240 -5.01 20.52 11.59
CA VAL A 240 -6.48 20.60 11.62
C VAL A 240 -6.99 20.32 13.04
N PRO A 241 -8.06 21.02 13.49
CA PRO A 241 -8.72 20.69 14.74
C PRO A 241 -9.45 19.36 14.63
N VAL A 242 -9.50 18.63 15.74
CA VAL A 242 -10.25 17.37 15.86
C VAL A 242 -11.01 17.32 17.18
N VAL A 243 -12.12 16.60 17.19
CA VAL A 243 -12.85 16.25 18.42
C VAL A 243 -12.66 14.77 18.67
N VAL A 244 -12.15 14.40 19.84
CA VAL A 244 -11.85 13.00 20.18
C VAL A 244 -12.84 12.51 21.22
N GLU A 245 -13.62 11.50 20.86
CA GLU A 245 -14.44 10.73 21.78
C GLU A 245 -13.73 9.43 22.13
N ARG A 246 -13.76 9.02 23.40
CA ARG A 246 -13.08 7.80 23.88
C ARG A 246 -14.08 6.83 24.50
N PRO A 247 -14.73 5.97 23.71
CA PRO A 247 -15.70 4.98 24.21
C PRO A 247 -15.11 3.97 25.20
N SER A 248 -13.80 3.67 25.09
CA SER A 248 -13.08 2.76 25.98
C SER A 248 -11.59 3.12 26.05
N SER A 249 -10.83 2.48 26.93
CA SER A 249 -9.36 2.64 26.95
C SER A 249 -8.65 2.08 25.70
N HIS A 250 -9.38 1.35 24.84
CA HIS A 250 -8.86 0.72 23.64
C HIS A 250 -9.15 1.50 22.35
N VAL A 251 -10.17 2.37 22.32
CA VAL A 251 -10.63 3.01 21.07
C VAL A 251 -10.86 4.51 21.28
N ALA A 252 -10.41 5.30 20.30
CA ALA A 252 -10.78 6.69 20.11
C ALA A 252 -11.51 6.87 18.76
N LEU A 253 -12.61 7.61 18.79
CA LEU A 253 -13.32 8.10 17.62
C LEU A 253 -12.93 9.56 17.40
N VAL A 254 -12.19 9.81 16.32
CA VAL A 254 -11.62 11.13 16.04
C VAL A 254 -12.40 11.79 14.93
N HIS A 255 -13.13 12.85 15.25
CA HIS A 255 -13.99 13.60 14.33
C HIS A 255 -13.22 14.75 13.68
N PHE A 256 -13.37 14.86 12.36
CA PHE A 256 -12.79 15.88 11.50
C PHE A 256 -13.92 16.64 10.82
N ASP A 257 -13.93 17.96 10.96
CA ASP A 257 -14.76 18.85 10.14
C ASP A 257 -13.97 20.10 9.75
N HIS A 258 -13.11 19.93 8.75
CA HIS A 258 -12.21 20.98 8.27
C HIS A 258 -12.44 21.28 6.76
N GLY A 259 -13.69 21.19 6.32
CA GLY A 259 -14.10 21.46 4.94
C GLY A 259 -13.75 20.35 3.94
N VAL A 260 -13.52 19.11 4.42
CA VAL A 260 -13.25 17.94 3.57
C VAL A 260 -14.16 16.80 4.01
N THR A 261 -14.95 16.28 3.06
CA THR A 261 -15.74 15.06 3.24
C THR A 261 -15.22 14.01 2.26
N PRO A 262 -14.46 13.00 2.72
CA PRO A 262 -13.89 11.98 1.87
C PRO A 262 -14.91 10.90 1.47
N PHE A 263 -14.62 10.13 0.42
CA PHE A 263 -15.46 9.02 -0.02
C PHE A 263 -15.27 7.77 0.86
N ALA A 264 -16.31 6.94 0.95
CA ALA A 264 -16.24 5.66 1.68
C ALA A 264 -15.19 4.72 1.07
N GLY A 265 -14.41 4.06 1.93
CA GLY A 265 -13.30 3.22 1.49
C GLY A 265 -12.02 3.97 1.13
N SER A 266 -11.93 5.26 1.47
CA SER A 266 -10.67 6.00 1.46
C SER A 266 -9.99 6.01 2.83
N SER A 267 -8.71 6.33 2.86
CA SER A 267 -7.94 6.55 4.08
C SER A 267 -7.27 7.92 4.10
N THR A 268 -7.00 8.40 5.32
CA THR A 268 -6.23 9.62 5.58
C THR A 268 -5.07 9.30 6.49
N ALA A 269 -3.88 9.82 6.15
CA ALA A 269 -2.72 9.77 7.01
C ALA A 269 -2.72 10.95 7.99
N VAL A 270 -2.60 10.66 9.28
CA VAL A 270 -2.51 11.65 10.36
C VAL A 270 -1.17 11.54 11.07
N SER A 271 -0.75 12.65 11.69
CA SER A 271 0.49 12.70 12.46
C SER A 271 0.39 13.66 13.63
N ARG A 272 1.10 13.35 14.72
CA ARG A 272 1.38 14.29 15.81
C ARG A 272 2.72 15.01 15.61
N SER A 273 3.64 14.36 14.91
CA SER A 273 5.00 14.83 14.61
C SER A 273 5.27 14.71 13.10
N PRO A 274 4.85 15.68 12.26
CA PRO A 274 4.74 15.52 10.80
C PRO A 274 6.07 15.26 10.08
N LEU A 275 7.21 15.56 10.72
CA LEU A 275 8.53 15.26 10.17
C LEU A 275 9.01 13.83 10.49
N LEU A 276 8.40 13.14 11.45
CA LEU A 276 8.89 11.87 11.99
C LEU A 276 8.01 10.69 11.56
N GLU A 277 6.73 10.73 11.89
CA GLU A 277 5.83 9.56 11.84
C GLU A 277 4.49 9.91 11.17
N TRP A 278 3.86 8.96 10.49
CA TRP A 278 2.55 9.15 9.85
C TRP A 278 1.76 7.84 9.91
N HIS A 279 0.50 7.90 10.33
CA HIS A 279 -0.35 6.71 10.50
C HIS A 279 -1.63 6.85 9.68
N SER A 280 -1.95 5.84 8.88
CA SER A 280 -3.13 5.87 8.01
C SER A 280 -4.32 5.16 8.66
N PHE A 281 -5.47 5.81 8.65
CA PHE A 281 -6.73 5.27 9.14
C PHE A 281 -7.82 5.43 8.08
N ALA A 282 -8.81 4.53 8.11
CA ALA A 282 -9.93 4.60 7.19
C ALA A 282 -10.88 5.75 7.56
N ASN A 283 -11.34 6.47 6.55
CA ASN A 283 -12.27 7.57 6.71
C ASN A 283 -13.70 7.02 6.80
N VAL A 284 -14.41 7.33 7.88
CA VAL A 284 -15.81 6.97 8.09
C VAL A 284 -16.66 8.24 7.93
N PRO A 285 -17.05 8.63 6.71
CA PRO A 285 -18.02 9.70 6.50
C PRO A 285 -19.42 9.24 6.95
N ALA A 286 -20.21 10.13 7.53
CA ALA A 286 -21.60 9.86 7.87
C ALA A 286 -22.53 10.40 6.77
N PRO A 287 -23.58 9.67 6.36
CA PRO A 287 -24.53 10.15 5.35
C PRO A 287 -25.13 11.51 5.75
N GLY A 288 -25.14 12.46 4.81
CA GLY A 288 -25.73 13.79 5.02
C GLY A 288 -24.98 14.73 5.98
N ARG A 289 -23.79 14.36 6.47
CA ARG A 289 -22.98 15.20 7.37
C ARG A 289 -21.67 15.63 6.71
N SER A 290 -21.22 16.85 6.99
CA SER A 290 -19.87 17.31 6.66
C SER A 290 -18.83 16.54 7.48
N GLY A 291 -17.63 16.41 6.92
CA GLY A 291 -16.52 15.81 7.63
C GLY A 291 -16.55 14.27 7.65
N PHE A 292 -15.78 13.70 8.56
CA PHE A 292 -15.64 12.26 8.74
C PHE A 292 -15.10 11.95 10.14
N ARG A 293 -15.16 10.68 10.54
CA ARG A 293 -14.45 10.19 11.72
C ARG A 293 -13.42 9.13 11.38
N LEU A 294 -12.39 9.01 12.20
CA LEU A 294 -11.43 7.91 12.20
C LEU A 294 -11.66 7.06 13.44
N THR A 295 -11.62 5.74 13.29
CA THR A 295 -11.60 4.81 14.42
C THR A 295 -10.15 4.40 14.68
N ILE A 296 -9.56 4.92 15.76
CA ILE A 296 -8.19 4.62 16.17
C ILE A 296 -8.25 3.64 17.34
N SER A 297 -7.74 2.42 17.13
CA SER A 297 -7.63 1.42 18.19
C SER A 297 -6.20 1.29 18.68
N ARG A 298 -6.05 0.92 19.95
CA ARG A 298 -4.76 0.71 20.60
C ARG A 298 -4.08 -0.55 20.06
N ALA A 299 -3.07 -0.35 19.21
CA ALA A 299 -2.31 -1.42 18.57
C ALA A 299 -0.78 -1.27 18.70
N GLY A 300 -0.29 -0.09 19.10
CA GLY A 300 1.12 0.21 19.33
C GLY A 300 1.30 1.56 20.01
N ASP A 301 2.55 1.95 20.26
CA ASP A 301 2.92 3.09 21.10
C ASP A 301 2.28 4.41 20.65
N TRP A 302 2.29 4.68 19.34
CA TRP A 302 1.66 5.86 18.78
C TRP A 302 0.15 5.91 19.04
N THR A 303 -0.57 4.83 18.70
CA THR A 303 -2.03 4.77 18.91
C THR A 303 -2.39 4.80 20.39
N GLY A 304 -1.57 4.21 21.25
CA GLY A 304 -1.77 4.22 22.69
C GLY A 304 -1.66 5.64 23.25
N SER A 305 -0.54 6.32 22.97
CA SER A 305 -0.34 7.71 23.39
C SER A 305 -1.39 8.65 22.81
N PHE A 306 -1.86 8.43 21.57
CA PHE A 306 -2.94 9.21 20.99
C PHE A 306 -4.25 9.10 21.79
N ILE A 307 -4.63 7.87 22.18
CA ILE A 307 -5.87 7.60 22.95
C ILE A 307 -5.75 8.12 24.39
N ASP A 308 -4.55 8.10 24.96
CA ASP A 308 -4.29 8.58 26.31
C ASP A 308 -4.28 10.10 26.39
N ASP A 309 -3.65 10.77 25.41
CA ASP A 309 -3.45 12.22 25.41
C ASP A 309 -4.65 13.03 24.89
N LEU A 310 -5.54 12.41 24.09
CA LEU A 310 -6.72 13.06 23.50
C LEU A 310 -6.41 14.42 22.84
N PRO A 311 -5.54 14.45 21.80
CA PRO A 311 -5.08 15.70 21.23
C PRO A 311 -6.21 16.49 20.54
N SER A 312 -6.21 17.81 20.68
CA SER A 312 -7.19 18.70 20.03
C SER A 312 -6.89 18.99 18.55
N HIS A 313 -5.67 18.67 18.10
CA HIS A 313 -5.22 18.93 16.74
C HIS A 313 -4.31 17.82 16.24
N VAL A 314 -4.37 17.57 14.94
CA VAL A 314 -3.47 16.64 14.24
C VAL A 314 -2.98 17.25 12.93
N TRP A 315 -1.88 16.72 12.41
CA TRP A 315 -1.41 17.04 11.08
C TRP A 315 -1.98 16.07 10.05
N VAL A 316 -2.46 16.60 8.93
CA VAL A 316 -2.89 15.85 7.75
C VAL A 316 -2.06 16.31 6.55
N LYS A 317 -1.83 15.43 5.58
CA LYS A 317 -1.15 15.79 4.32
C LYS A 317 -1.80 15.12 3.12
N GLY A 318 -1.59 15.72 1.95
CA GLY A 318 -2.02 15.15 0.68
C GLY A 318 -3.53 15.07 0.50
N ILE A 319 -3.97 14.08 -0.26
CA ILE A 319 -5.39 13.78 -0.50
C ILE A 319 -5.76 12.41 0.10
N THR A 320 -7.06 12.17 0.27
CA THR A 320 -7.51 10.84 0.69
C THR A 320 -7.25 9.81 -0.40
N THR A 321 -6.85 8.62 0.00
CA THR A 321 -6.40 7.57 -0.92
C THR A 321 -7.32 6.36 -0.83
N ALA A 322 -7.69 5.76 -1.97
CA ALA A 322 -8.51 4.56 -2.00
C ALA A 322 -7.81 3.39 -1.28
N GLY A 323 -8.54 2.72 -0.39
CA GLY A 323 -8.10 1.53 0.31
C GLY A 323 -8.56 0.24 -0.37
N VAL A 324 -8.04 -0.90 0.10
CA VAL A 324 -8.36 -2.23 -0.47
C VAL A 324 -9.86 -2.50 -0.56
N ALA A 325 -10.65 -2.04 0.41
CA ALA A 325 -12.08 -2.32 0.47
C ALA A 325 -12.90 -1.53 -0.57
N ASN A 326 -12.33 -0.51 -1.24
CA ASN A 326 -12.97 0.21 -2.34
C ASN A 326 -13.33 -0.70 -3.53
N VAL A 327 -12.69 -1.87 -3.63
CA VAL A 327 -12.99 -2.88 -4.66
C VAL A 327 -14.34 -3.57 -4.47
N GLU A 328 -15.07 -3.33 -3.36
CA GLU A 328 -16.43 -3.88 -3.17
C GLU A 328 -17.39 -3.52 -4.31
N SER A 329 -17.21 -2.34 -4.92
CA SER A 329 -18.03 -1.81 -6.01
C SER A 329 -18.00 -2.69 -7.27
N LEU A 330 -16.99 -3.56 -7.38
CA LEU A 330 -16.89 -4.55 -8.43
C LEU A 330 -17.79 -5.76 -8.19
N PHE A 331 -18.54 -5.84 -7.09
CA PHE A 331 -19.34 -7.01 -6.74
C PHE A 331 -20.77 -6.61 -6.40
N THR A 332 -21.71 -7.53 -6.65
CA THR A 332 -23.12 -7.34 -6.31
C THR A 332 -23.40 -7.60 -4.83
N LYS A 333 -22.59 -8.46 -4.20
CA LYS A 333 -22.67 -8.82 -2.78
C LYS A 333 -21.30 -9.18 -2.22
N VAL A 334 -20.96 -8.70 -1.03
CA VAL A 334 -19.66 -8.98 -0.39
C VAL A 334 -19.81 -9.42 1.07
N VAL A 335 -18.85 -10.21 1.56
CA VAL A 335 -18.70 -10.48 2.99
C VAL A 335 -17.48 -9.73 3.50
N TYR A 336 -17.67 -8.91 4.54
CA TYR A 336 -16.60 -8.30 5.30
C TYR A 336 -16.18 -9.22 6.44
N VAL A 337 -14.90 -9.53 6.51
CA VAL A 337 -14.30 -10.29 7.61
C VAL A 337 -13.36 -9.36 8.37
N ALA A 338 -13.75 -8.99 9.59
CA ALA A 338 -12.98 -8.12 10.46
C ALA A 338 -12.48 -8.89 11.69
N THR A 339 -11.25 -8.60 12.14
CA THR A 339 -10.81 -9.04 13.47
C THR A 339 -10.33 -7.88 14.32
N GLY A 340 -10.82 -7.79 15.56
CA GLY A 340 -10.52 -6.68 16.45
C GLY A 340 -10.71 -5.35 15.74
N SER A 341 -9.67 -4.51 15.78
CA SER A 341 -9.63 -3.17 15.19
C SER A 341 -9.75 -3.13 13.66
N GLY A 342 -9.67 -4.29 13.00
CA GLY A 342 -9.97 -4.42 11.57
C GLY A 342 -11.40 -4.03 11.20
N ILE A 343 -12.29 -3.84 12.19
CA ILE A 343 -13.62 -3.26 11.98
C ILE A 343 -13.55 -1.82 11.45
N GLY A 344 -12.55 -1.03 11.87
CA GLY A 344 -12.42 0.39 11.50
C GLY A 344 -12.44 0.61 9.98
N PRO A 345 -11.59 -0.08 9.20
CA PRO A 345 -11.65 -0.02 7.74
C PRO A 345 -12.90 -0.61 7.08
N CYS A 346 -13.71 -1.39 7.79
CA CYS A 346 -14.98 -1.91 7.27
C CYS A 346 -16.13 -0.91 7.47
N LEU A 347 -16.12 -0.14 8.56
CA LEU A 347 -17.19 0.80 8.94
C LEU A 347 -17.67 1.72 7.80
N PRO A 348 -16.80 2.36 6.99
CA PRO A 348 -17.26 3.27 5.94
C PRO A 348 -18.17 2.59 4.93
N HIS A 349 -17.91 1.31 4.65
CA HIS A 349 -18.65 0.50 3.68
C HIS A 349 -19.96 -0.01 4.27
N LEU A 350 -19.90 -0.52 5.51
CA LEU A 350 -21.08 -1.03 6.23
C LEU A 350 -22.11 0.08 6.48
N LEU A 351 -21.65 1.29 6.86
CA LEU A 351 -22.53 2.42 7.13
C LEU A 351 -23.05 3.09 5.86
N ALA A 352 -22.25 3.14 4.80
CA ALA A 352 -22.72 3.66 3.51
C ALA A 352 -23.73 2.72 2.83
N ALA A 353 -23.64 1.40 3.09
CA ALA A 353 -24.51 0.36 2.57
C ALA A 353 -24.71 0.43 1.03
N ALA A 354 -23.70 0.91 0.30
CA ALA A 354 -23.75 1.07 -1.16
C ALA A 354 -23.73 -0.27 -1.91
N VAL A 355 -23.07 -1.28 -1.32
CA VAL A 355 -23.07 -2.66 -1.80
C VAL A 355 -23.69 -3.53 -0.70
N PRO A 356 -24.67 -4.39 -1.02
CA PRO A 356 -25.19 -5.36 -0.05
C PRO A 356 -24.05 -6.18 0.54
N SER A 357 -23.94 -6.16 1.87
CA SER A 357 -22.83 -6.77 2.58
C SER A 357 -23.25 -7.45 3.86
N ARG A 358 -22.44 -8.43 4.28
CA ARG A 358 -22.56 -9.09 5.58
C ARG A 358 -21.27 -9.00 6.36
N LEU A 359 -21.37 -8.78 7.67
CA LEU A 359 -20.22 -8.71 8.57
C LEU A 359 -19.98 -10.02 9.32
N VAL A 360 -18.74 -10.49 9.30
CA VAL A 360 -18.16 -11.44 10.26
C VAL A 360 -17.12 -10.69 11.08
N TRP A 361 -17.36 -10.52 12.37
CA TRP A 361 -16.46 -9.76 13.26
C TRP A 361 -16.02 -10.57 14.48
N SER A 362 -14.76 -10.99 14.45
CA SER A 362 -14.13 -11.71 15.57
C SER A 362 -13.33 -10.76 16.46
N ALA A 363 -13.71 -10.62 17.72
CA ALA A 363 -13.00 -9.79 18.68
C ALA A 363 -13.10 -10.39 20.09
N ARG A 364 -12.38 -9.83 21.05
CA ARG A 364 -12.51 -10.19 22.46
C ARG A 364 -13.50 -9.21 23.08
N ARG A 365 -14.62 -9.68 23.65
CA ARG A 365 -15.63 -8.86 24.36
C ARG A 365 -15.93 -7.53 23.66
N HIS A 366 -16.71 -7.59 22.58
CA HIS A 366 -16.91 -6.45 21.67
C HIS A 366 -17.37 -5.18 22.39
N ARG A 367 -18.36 -5.27 23.28
CA ARG A 367 -18.89 -4.11 24.02
C ARG A 367 -17.86 -3.50 24.97
N ASP A 368 -17.19 -4.32 25.79
CA ASP A 368 -16.11 -3.85 26.67
C ASP A 368 -14.99 -3.13 25.90
N THR A 369 -14.67 -3.64 24.70
CA THR A 369 -13.51 -3.17 23.94
C THR A 369 -13.84 -1.95 23.08
N TYR A 370 -15.01 -1.91 22.45
CA TYR A 370 -15.37 -0.91 21.44
C TYR A 370 -16.45 0.09 21.92
N GLY A 371 -17.07 -0.18 23.07
CA GLY A 371 -18.17 0.60 23.63
C GLY A 371 -19.52 0.26 23.02
N ASP A 372 -20.58 0.42 23.80
CA ASP A 372 -21.95 0.08 23.38
C ASP A 372 -22.40 0.89 22.17
N THR A 373 -22.15 2.20 22.15
CA THR A 373 -22.56 3.09 21.07
C THR A 373 -22.05 2.66 19.70
N LEU A 374 -20.78 2.27 19.60
CA LEU A 374 -20.20 1.83 18.32
C LEU A 374 -20.74 0.46 17.90
N VAL A 375 -20.90 -0.46 18.86
CA VAL A 375 -21.44 -1.80 18.57
C VAL A 375 -22.90 -1.71 18.14
N ASP A 376 -23.70 -0.88 18.80
CA ASP A 376 -25.12 -0.67 18.47
C ASP A 376 -25.28 -0.01 17.11
N GLU A 377 -24.44 0.97 16.78
CA GLU A 377 -24.42 1.59 15.45
C GLU A 377 -24.12 0.56 14.34
N ILE A 378 -23.15 -0.33 14.56
CA ILE A 378 -22.83 -1.40 13.61
C ILE A 378 -24.02 -2.36 13.47
N LEU A 379 -24.60 -2.82 14.59
CA LEU A 379 -25.70 -3.78 14.56
C LEU A 379 -26.99 -3.19 13.98
N ALA A 380 -27.19 -1.88 14.08
CA ALA A 380 -28.32 -1.19 13.44
C ALA A 380 -28.26 -1.30 11.91
N VAL A 381 -27.07 -1.25 11.31
CA VAL A 381 -26.88 -1.40 9.85
C VAL A 381 -26.56 -2.83 9.41
N GLN A 382 -26.11 -3.68 10.32
CA GLN A 382 -25.75 -5.07 10.10
C GLN A 382 -26.42 -5.97 11.15
N PRO A 383 -27.77 -6.09 11.14
CA PRO A 383 -28.50 -6.88 12.14
C PRO A 383 -28.14 -8.37 12.09
N ASP A 384 -27.74 -8.84 10.91
CA ASP A 384 -27.33 -10.23 10.66
C ASP A 384 -25.82 -10.45 10.78
N ALA A 385 -25.10 -9.55 11.47
CA ALA A 385 -23.67 -9.67 11.71
C ALA A 385 -23.34 -10.90 12.57
N VAL A 386 -22.31 -11.64 12.15
CA VAL A 386 -21.75 -12.73 12.94
C VAL A 386 -20.69 -12.16 13.88
N LEU A 387 -21.07 -11.91 15.13
CA LEU A 387 -20.16 -11.51 16.21
C LEU A 387 -19.56 -12.76 16.88
N TRP A 388 -18.24 -12.94 16.75
CA TRP A 388 -17.52 -14.04 17.40
C TRP A 388 -16.70 -13.52 18.59
N ASP A 389 -17.14 -13.82 19.82
CA ASP A 389 -16.37 -13.48 21.01
C ASP A 389 -15.27 -14.52 21.29
N THR A 390 -14.03 -14.11 21.11
CA THR A 390 -12.84 -14.93 21.35
C THR A 390 -12.54 -15.17 22.82
N ALA A 391 -13.12 -14.40 23.75
CA ALA A 391 -13.04 -14.69 25.18
C ALA A 391 -13.91 -15.90 25.56
N GLU A 392 -15.06 -16.05 24.89
CA GLU A 392 -16.04 -17.10 25.18
C GLU A 392 -15.75 -18.38 24.38
N HIS A 393 -15.43 -18.25 23.10
CA HIS A 393 -15.35 -19.38 22.17
C HIS A 393 -13.93 -19.69 21.69
N GLY A 394 -12.92 -18.96 22.17
CA GLY A 394 -11.55 -19.07 21.66
C GLY A 394 -11.39 -18.53 20.23
N LYS A 395 -10.27 -18.85 19.58
CA LYS A 395 -9.99 -18.39 18.21
C LYS A 395 -10.75 -19.26 17.19
N PRO A 396 -11.56 -18.67 16.29
CA PRO A 396 -12.30 -19.43 15.27
C PRO A 396 -11.39 -19.91 14.14
N ASP A 397 -11.84 -20.93 13.41
CA ASP A 397 -11.40 -21.14 12.02
C ASP A 397 -12.02 -20.06 11.12
N MET A 398 -11.27 -18.98 10.93
CA MET A 398 -11.73 -17.85 10.14
C MET A 398 -11.95 -18.17 8.66
N VAL A 399 -11.32 -19.20 8.10
CA VAL A 399 -11.56 -19.59 6.70
C VAL A 399 -12.97 -20.16 6.59
N ARG A 400 -13.34 -21.01 7.55
CA ARG A 400 -14.64 -21.69 7.60
C ARG A 400 -15.77 -20.73 7.93
N LEU A 401 -15.57 -19.86 8.93
CA LEU A 401 -16.53 -18.84 9.30
C LEU A 401 -16.79 -17.84 8.15
N ALA A 402 -15.74 -17.45 7.43
CA ALA A 402 -15.88 -16.59 6.26
C ALA A 402 -16.61 -17.30 5.10
N TYR A 403 -16.33 -18.59 4.89
CA TYR A 403 -17.00 -19.39 3.86
C TYR A 403 -18.49 -19.59 4.15
N GLU A 404 -18.85 -19.89 5.40
CA GLU A 404 -20.26 -20.02 5.83
C GLU A 404 -21.04 -18.75 5.52
N ALA A 405 -20.53 -17.60 5.95
CA ALA A 405 -21.17 -16.31 5.66
C ALA A 405 -21.22 -16.01 4.15
N TYR A 406 -20.18 -16.39 3.39
CA TYR A 406 -20.14 -16.24 1.93
C TYR A 406 -21.21 -17.08 1.24
N ALA A 407 -21.36 -18.35 1.63
CA ALA A 407 -22.32 -19.27 1.05
C ALA A 407 -23.77 -18.90 1.41
N ASP A 408 -24.03 -18.63 2.69
CA ASP A 408 -25.37 -18.27 3.20
C ASP A 408 -25.88 -16.95 2.59
N PHE A 409 -25.00 -15.95 2.45
CA PHE A 409 -25.37 -14.66 1.87
C PHE A 409 -25.46 -14.67 0.33
N GLY A 410 -24.91 -15.71 -0.32
CA GLY A 410 -24.74 -15.76 -1.77
C GLY A 410 -23.81 -14.64 -2.27
N ALA A 411 -22.71 -14.40 -1.56
CA ALA A 411 -21.76 -13.36 -1.90
C ALA A 411 -20.92 -13.71 -3.14
N GLU A 412 -20.33 -12.70 -3.78
CA GLU A 412 -19.37 -12.90 -4.88
C GLU A 412 -17.92 -12.79 -4.42
N ALA A 413 -17.68 -12.13 -3.29
CA ALA A 413 -16.34 -11.89 -2.77
C ALA A 413 -16.29 -11.77 -1.24
N VAL A 414 -15.11 -12.04 -0.69
CA VAL A 414 -14.78 -11.83 0.73
C VAL A 414 -13.68 -10.78 0.86
N ILE A 415 -13.89 -9.74 1.68
CA ILE A 415 -12.92 -8.71 1.99
C ILE A 415 -12.49 -8.86 3.45
N CYS A 416 -11.26 -9.30 3.67
CA CYS A 416 -10.70 -9.56 5.00
C CYS A 416 -9.79 -8.43 5.46
N ILE A 417 -10.14 -7.82 6.59
CA ILE A 417 -9.35 -6.80 7.29
C ILE A 417 -8.93 -7.37 8.66
N SER A 418 -7.68 -7.83 8.72
CA SER A 418 -7.08 -8.42 9.90
C SER A 418 -5.58 -8.15 9.95
N ASN A 419 -4.87 -8.76 10.88
CA ASN A 419 -3.42 -8.79 10.88
C ASN A 419 -2.86 -9.58 9.68
N LYS A 420 -1.59 -9.31 9.37
CA LYS A 420 -0.57 -10.30 9.05
C LYS A 420 -1.02 -11.62 8.43
N GLN A 421 -0.79 -12.58 9.31
CA GLN A 421 -0.93 -14.00 9.14
C GLN A 421 -2.37 -14.38 8.84
N LEU A 422 -3.34 -13.79 9.56
CA LEU A 422 -4.74 -14.19 9.45
C LEU A 422 -5.36 -13.74 8.12
N THR A 423 -5.05 -12.53 7.66
CA THR A 423 -5.48 -12.07 6.34
C THR A 423 -4.95 -12.98 5.24
N TRP A 424 -3.66 -13.35 5.30
CA TRP A 424 -3.09 -14.28 4.33
C TRP A 424 -3.70 -15.66 4.41
N GLN A 425 -4.01 -16.16 5.61
CA GLN A 425 -4.68 -17.44 5.82
C GLN A 425 -6.09 -17.43 5.18
N VAL A 426 -6.90 -16.41 5.45
CA VAL A 426 -8.27 -16.28 4.90
C VAL A 426 -8.24 -16.11 3.39
N VAL A 427 -7.47 -15.14 2.88
CA VAL A 427 -7.39 -14.86 1.44
C VAL A 427 -6.86 -16.08 0.68
N HIS A 428 -5.73 -16.66 1.10
CA HIS A 428 -5.20 -17.85 0.44
C HIS A 428 -6.13 -19.05 0.57
N GLY A 429 -6.74 -19.24 1.74
CA GLY A 429 -7.66 -20.34 2.05
C GLY A 429 -8.91 -20.35 1.17
N LEU A 430 -9.47 -19.18 0.87
CA LEU A 430 -10.62 -19.02 -0.01
C LEU A 430 -10.24 -19.04 -1.49
N GLU A 431 -9.16 -18.35 -1.89
CA GLU A 431 -8.76 -18.28 -3.31
C GLU A 431 -8.35 -19.64 -3.89
N ARG A 432 -7.74 -20.52 -3.08
CA ARG A 432 -7.41 -21.90 -3.50
C ARG A 432 -8.64 -22.80 -3.67
N ARG A 433 -9.83 -22.31 -3.31
CA ARG A 433 -11.14 -22.96 -3.47
C ARG A 433 -12.00 -22.25 -4.53
N GLY A 434 -11.40 -21.34 -5.29
CA GLY A 434 -12.11 -20.63 -6.37
C GLY A 434 -12.95 -19.45 -5.91
N ILE A 435 -12.85 -19.05 -4.64
CA ILE A 435 -13.62 -17.93 -4.08
C ILE A 435 -12.78 -16.64 -4.13
N PRO A 436 -13.30 -15.55 -4.75
CA PRO A 436 -12.63 -14.26 -4.72
C PRO A 436 -12.47 -13.74 -3.29
N ALA A 437 -11.23 -13.55 -2.86
CA ALA A 437 -10.92 -13.01 -1.54
C ALA A 437 -9.84 -11.93 -1.62
N TYR A 438 -9.96 -10.94 -0.75
CA TYR A 438 -9.13 -9.73 -0.73
C TYR A 438 -8.74 -9.36 0.69
N GLY A 439 -7.67 -8.59 0.82
CA GLY A 439 -7.20 -8.12 2.11
C GLY A 439 -5.95 -7.27 1.96
N ALA A 440 -5.63 -6.53 3.01
CA ALA A 440 -4.52 -5.59 3.01
C ALA A 440 -3.18 -6.27 2.69
N ILE A 441 -2.27 -5.48 2.15
CA ILE A 441 -0.87 -5.86 1.96
C ILE A 441 -0.05 -5.04 2.95
N TRP A 442 0.96 -5.66 3.55
CA TRP A 442 1.89 -4.97 4.46
C TRP A 442 3.02 -4.33 3.65
N ASP A 443 2.65 -3.41 2.78
CA ASP A 443 3.54 -2.64 1.90
C ASP A 443 3.46 -1.12 2.19
N SER A 444 2.81 -0.73 3.29
CA SER A 444 2.85 0.62 3.85
C SER A 444 4.28 1.06 4.14
#